data_AF-A0A7K4CZL9-F1
#
_entry.id   AF-A0A7K4CZL9-F1
#
_cell.length_a   1.000
_cell.length_b   1.000
_cell.length_c   1.000
_cell.angle_alpha   90.00
_cell.angle_beta   90.00
_cell.angle_gamma   90.00
#
_symmetry.space_group_name_H-M   'P 1'
#
loop_
_entity.id
_entity.type
_entity.pdbx_description
1 polymer ?
#
loop_
_entity_poly.entity_id
_entity_poly.type
_entity_poly.pdbx_seq_one_letter_code
_entity_poly.pdbx_strand_id
1 'polypeptide(L)'
;MRVGIFQFNGCDKCFAESLLLGGGHEVEKVAEPASWRGGKLDVAVITGYLLPGDKAVLDTIAGSASKIVAYGSCATTGGVFGLAYQRGNDVHPLSTLVSKEVLDVDGCLGEVEELEAALWGKLPDGKQKQCETCSRHSTCQYLDDVVRQLDIDDSDDVCFNNKGFLCSGYVARSCKEKCVASGTPCRGCKPSIKDPSFRMLGMFATLMANVEVATEATGKGGTDKLADAPDALTRSVPDVSGSFFRFSLPTSRLPVGKAPSTGNILSDVFVGRPIEELPLISGLLGGLKSISFTLDVVEAYENGAGLPVSDKTKLLRKQLDEAEKAMQAAVTNGDKDAYKDATASIRKIAGNMNLSNVFFGGFKVPIQGHGDVDAYKSRVFEVKAGKYASGSVSYEVNPDGMVTAFTRKEA
;
A
#
# COMPACT_ATOMS: atom_id res chain seq x y z
N MET A 1 -15.69 -12.71 -24.96
CA MET A 1 -16.26 -13.25 -23.70
C MET A 1 -16.95 -12.11 -22.97
N ARG A 2 -17.98 -12.40 -22.17
CA ARG A 2 -18.66 -11.40 -21.34
C ARG A 2 -18.03 -11.35 -19.95
N VAL A 3 -17.48 -10.19 -19.58
CA VAL A 3 -16.74 -9.97 -18.33
C VAL A 3 -17.46 -8.94 -17.49
N GLY A 4 -17.83 -9.30 -16.27
CA GLY A 4 -18.32 -8.33 -15.27
C GLY A 4 -17.19 -7.94 -14.33
N ILE A 5 -16.92 -6.64 -14.17
CA ILE A 5 -15.91 -6.12 -13.24
C ILE A 5 -16.64 -5.35 -12.14
N PHE A 6 -16.48 -5.77 -10.89
CA PHE A 6 -17.27 -5.30 -9.75
C PHE A 6 -16.37 -4.62 -8.73
N GLN A 7 -16.64 -3.35 -8.44
CA GLN A 7 -15.99 -2.59 -7.37
C GLN A 7 -16.78 -2.75 -6.07
N PHE A 8 -16.20 -3.40 -5.07
CA PHE A 8 -16.70 -3.43 -3.71
C PHE A 8 -16.11 -2.25 -2.91
N ASN A 9 -15.82 -2.45 -1.64
CA ASN A 9 -15.40 -1.38 -0.74
C ASN A 9 -13.94 -0.94 -0.99
N GLY A 10 -13.61 0.27 -0.58
CA GLY A 10 -12.24 0.80 -0.58
C GLY A 10 -11.90 1.65 -1.79
N CYS A 11 -10.64 1.62 -2.22
CA CYS A 11 -10.19 2.41 -3.35
C CYS A 11 -10.61 1.78 -4.68
N ASP A 12 -10.77 2.61 -5.70
CA ASP A 12 -11.22 2.27 -7.05
C ASP A 12 -10.09 2.14 -8.07
N LYS A 13 -8.82 2.07 -7.64
CA LYS A 13 -7.67 2.06 -8.56
C LYS A 13 -7.66 0.84 -9.49
N CYS A 14 -7.83 -0.37 -8.96
CA CYS A 14 -7.89 -1.58 -9.79
C CYS A 14 -9.10 -1.54 -10.72
N PHE A 15 -10.25 -1.06 -10.24
CA PHE A 15 -11.42 -0.86 -11.07
C PHE A 15 -11.16 0.14 -12.21
N ALA A 16 -10.46 1.24 -11.95
CA ALA A 16 -10.03 2.19 -12.97
C ALA A 16 -9.02 1.57 -13.95
N GLU A 17 -7.98 0.90 -13.45
CA GLU A 17 -6.91 0.27 -14.24
C GLU A 17 -7.45 -0.78 -15.22
N SER A 18 -8.57 -1.43 -14.88
CA SER A 18 -9.25 -2.35 -15.81
C SER A 18 -9.72 -1.70 -17.12
N LEU A 19 -9.78 -0.37 -17.21
CA LEU A 19 -9.99 0.36 -18.48
C LEU A 19 -8.90 0.05 -19.51
N LEU A 20 -7.70 -0.34 -19.06
CA LEU A 20 -6.59 -0.69 -19.92
C LEU A 20 -6.67 -2.10 -20.50
N LEU A 21 -7.67 -2.92 -20.13
CA LEU A 21 -7.86 -4.27 -20.65
C LEU A 21 -7.87 -4.33 -22.18
N GLY A 22 -7.44 -5.46 -22.73
CA GLY A 22 -7.39 -5.68 -24.17
C GLY A 22 -8.77 -5.62 -24.83
N GLY A 23 -8.79 -5.44 -26.16
CA GLY A 23 -10.01 -5.65 -26.93
C GLY A 23 -10.38 -7.14 -27.03
N GLY A 24 -11.63 -7.45 -27.40
CA GLY A 24 -12.12 -8.83 -27.55
C GLY A 24 -13.00 -9.34 -26.40
N HIS A 25 -13.23 -8.48 -25.40
CA HIS A 25 -14.14 -8.73 -24.28
C HIS A 25 -15.33 -7.76 -24.34
N GLU A 26 -16.52 -8.26 -24.02
CA GLU A 26 -17.67 -7.42 -23.70
C GLU A 26 -17.61 -7.15 -22.20
N VAL A 27 -17.09 -5.98 -21.83
CA VAL A 27 -16.82 -5.62 -20.42
C VAL A 27 -17.97 -4.77 -19.86
N GLU A 28 -18.57 -5.27 -18.79
CA GLU A 28 -19.54 -4.56 -17.96
C GLU A 28 -18.87 -4.14 -16.65
N LYS A 29 -18.69 -2.84 -16.44
CA LYS A 29 -18.12 -2.29 -15.20
C LYS A 29 -19.24 -1.88 -14.26
N VAL A 30 -19.23 -2.41 -13.05
CA VAL A 30 -20.28 -2.23 -12.04
C VAL A 30 -19.68 -1.63 -10.77
N ALA A 31 -19.92 -0.33 -10.56
CA ALA A 31 -19.44 0.39 -9.38
C ALA A 31 -20.31 0.17 -8.12
N GLU A 32 -21.56 -0.26 -8.29
CA GLU A 32 -22.49 -0.56 -7.20
C GLU A 32 -22.99 -2.01 -7.30
N PRO A 33 -22.20 -3.02 -6.84
CA PRO A 33 -22.52 -4.43 -7.03
C PRO A 33 -23.89 -4.86 -6.48
N ALA A 34 -24.36 -4.24 -5.38
CA ALA A 34 -25.67 -4.52 -4.79
C ALA A 34 -26.86 -4.11 -5.69
N SER A 35 -26.64 -3.17 -6.62
CA SER A 35 -27.64 -2.73 -7.60
C SER A 35 -27.68 -3.62 -8.85
N TRP A 36 -26.70 -4.51 -9.02
CA TRP A 36 -26.60 -5.36 -10.20
C TRP A 36 -27.76 -6.36 -10.25
N ARG A 37 -28.37 -6.52 -11.42
CA ARG A 37 -29.58 -7.35 -11.62
C ARG A 37 -29.31 -8.65 -12.38
N GLY A 38 -28.04 -8.99 -12.56
CA GLY A 38 -27.63 -10.26 -13.11
C GLY A 38 -27.50 -10.29 -14.64
N GLY A 39 -27.05 -11.43 -15.12
CA GLY A 39 -26.73 -11.71 -16.51
C GLY A 39 -25.67 -12.81 -16.54
N LYS A 40 -25.71 -13.69 -17.53
CA LYS A 40 -24.70 -14.75 -17.63
C LYS A 40 -23.35 -14.12 -17.95
N LEU A 41 -22.34 -14.39 -17.13
CA LEU A 41 -20.97 -13.93 -17.31
C LEU A 41 -20.05 -15.13 -17.61
N ASP A 42 -19.07 -14.92 -18.47
CA ASP A 42 -17.97 -15.88 -18.62
C ASP A 42 -17.01 -15.73 -17.43
N VAL A 43 -16.70 -14.49 -17.04
CA VAL A 43 -15.80 -14.18 -15.93
C VAL A 43 -16.38 -13.03 -15.09
N ALA A 44 -16.35 -13.18 -13.76
CA ALA A 44 -16.55 -12.08 -12.82
C ALA A 44 -15.21 -11.70 -12.17
N VAL A 45 -14.86 -10.43 -12.26
CA VAL A 45 -13.68 -9.84 -11.63
C VAL A 45 -14.14 -9.02 -10.43
N ILE A 46 -13.64 -9.35 -9.24
CA ILE A 46 -13.99 -8.67 -8.00
C ILE A 46 -12.79 -7.86 -7.53
N THR A 47 -13.01 -6.59 -7.21
CA THR A 47 -11.99 -5.71 -6.63
C THR A 47 -12.54 -4.93 -5.44
N GLY A 48 -11.65 -4.37 -4.62
CA GLY A 48 -11.99 -3.81 -3.31
C GLY A 48 -11.81 -4.80 -2.16
N TYR A 49 -11.91 -4.31 -0.93
CA TYR A 49 -11.91 -5.17 0.25
C TYR A 49 -13.33 -5.67 0.55
N LEU A 50 -13.42 -6.82 1.20
CA LEU A 50 -14.70 -7.50 1.43
C LEU A 50 -14.95 -7.68 2.92
N LEU A 51 -16.22 -7.64 3.28
CA LEU A 51 -16.76 -7.87 4.61
C LEU A 51 -17.75 -9.05 4.56
N PRO A 52 -18.08 -9.69 5.70
CA PRO A 52 -19.05 -10.78 5.73
C PRO A 52 -20.42 -10.41 5.16
N GLY A 53 -20.81 -9.13 5.29
CA GLY A 53 -22.06 -8.60 4.73
C GLY A 53 -22.13 -8.62 3.20
N ASP A 54 -20.99 -8.68 2.51
CA ASP A 54 -20.93 -8.70 1.04
C ASP A 54 -21.31 -10.07 0.45
N LYS A 55 -21.37 -11.11 1.29
CA LYS A 55 -21.52 -12.50 0.84
C LYS A 55 -22.73 -12.74 -0.05
N ALA A 56 -23.89 -12.16 0.26
CA ALA A 56 -25.11 -12.37 -0.53
C ALA A 56 -24.98 -11.81 -1.96
N VAL A 57 -24.33 -10.65 -2.10
CA VAL A 57 -24.04 -10.04 -3.40
C VAL A 57 -22.99 -10.87 -4.16
N LEU A 58 -21.94 -11.30 -3.46
CA LEU A 58 -20.91 -12.17 -4.02
C LEU A 58 -21.48 -13.51 -4.51
N ASP A 59 -22.37 -14.16 -3.75
CA ASP A 59 -23.01 -15.42 -4.15
C ASP A 59 -23.84 -15.24 -5.44
N THR A 60 -24.50 -14.09 -5.60
CA THR A 60 -25.27 -13.75 -6.80
C THR A 60 -24.36 -13.58 -8.02
N ILE A 61 -23.26 -12.85 -7.86
CA ILE A 61 -22.26 -12.63 -8.92
C ILE A 61 -21.57 -13.96 -9.27
N ALA A 62 -21.12 -14.69 -8.26
CA ALA A 62 -20.48 -16.00 -8.39
C ALA A 62 -21.40 -16.99 -9.09
N GLY A 63 -22.70 -17.03 -8.75
CA GLY A 63 -23.68 -17.91 -9.40
C GLY A 63 -23.88 -17.60 -10.88
N SER A 64 -23.69 -16.34 -11.29
CA SER A 64 -23.87 -15.86 -12.66
C SER A 64 -22.64 -16.02 -13.55
N ALA A 65 -21.46 -16.25 -12.96
CA ALA A 65 -20.19 -16.32 -13.68
C ALA A 65 -19.61 -17.74 -13.78
N SER A 66 -18.94 -18.05 -14.88
CA SER A 66 -18.25 -19.34 -15.04
C SER A 66 -16.91 -19.38 -14.29
N LYS A 67 -16.19 -18.26 -14.22
CA LYS A 67 -14.93 -18.08 -13.46
C LYS A 67 -15.00 -16.84 -12.58
N ILE A 68 -14.20 -16.85 -11.49
CA ILE A 68 -14.04 -15.72 -10.58
C ILE A 68 -12.57 -15.33 -10.49
N VAL A 69 -12.30 -14.03 -10.60
CA VAL A 69 -10.97 -13.45 -10.44
C VAL A 69 -11.01 -12.43 -9.31
N ALA A 70 -10.12 -12.54 -8.32
CA ALA A 70 -9.87 -11.47 -7.37
C ALA A 70 -8.78 -10.56 -7.94
N TYR A 71 -9.07 -9.27 -8.09
CA TYR A 71 -8.17 -8.30 -8.70
C TYR A 71 -7.72 -7.21 -7.73
N GLY A 72 -6.45 -7.28 -7.36
CA GLY A 72 -5.78 -6.43 -6.39
C GLY A 72 -5.73 -7.02 -4.99
N SER A 73 -4.72 -6.62 -4.20
CA SER A 73 -4.43 -7.17 -2.88
C SER A 73 -5.61 -7.08 -1.90
N CYS A 74 -6.48 -6.08 -2.07
CA CYS A 74 -7.68 -5.95 -1.24
C CYS A 74 -8.64 -7.14 -1.40
N ALA A 75 -8.81 -7.63 -2.62
CA ALA A 75 -9.66 -8.77 -2.91
C ALA A 75 -8.95 -10.11 -2.64
N THR A 76 -7.63 -10.19 -2.87
CA THR A 76 -6.88 -11.44 -2.74
C THR A 76 -6.46 -11.75 -1.30
N THR A 77 -6.07 -10.74 -0.52
CA THR A 77 -5.49 -10.91 0.83
C THR A 77 -6.09 -9.98 1.89
N GLY A 78 -7.06 -9.13 1.52
CA GLY A 78 -7.62 -8.05 2.34
C GLY A 78 -6.88 -6.72 2.20
N GLY A 79 -5.64 -6.74 1.68
CA GLY A 79 -4.86 -5.58 1.30
C GLY A 79 -4.60 -4.60 2.45
N VAL A 80 -4.33 -3.34 2.11
CA VAL A 80 -4.02 -2.29 3.08
C VAL A 80 -5.18 -1.96 4.02
N PHE A 81 -6.43 -2.10 3.54
CA PHE A 81 -7.63 -1.98 4.40
C PHE A 81 -7.71 -3.10 5.45
N GLY A 82 -7.10 -4.26 5.17
CA GLY A 82 -6.93 -5.35 6.13
C GLY A 82 -6.17 -4.96 7.40
N LEU A 83 -5.46 -3.83 7.44
CA LEU A 83 -4.87 -3.32 8.68
C LEU A 83 -5.91 -2.92 9.73
N ALA A 84 -7.13 -2.58 9.32
CA ALA A 84 -8.24 -2.31 10.23
C ALA A 84 -8.71 -3.56 10.99
N TYR A 85 -8.26 -4.76 10.58
CA TYR A 85 -8.51 -6.03 11.25
C TYR A 85 -7.95 -6.06 12.67
N GLN A 86 -6.91 -5.28 12.97
CA GLN A 86 -6.39 -5.12 14.33
C GLN A 86 -7.39 -4.40 15.27
N ARG A 87 -8.40 -3.72 14.71
CA ARG A 87 -9.41 -2.90 15.42
C ARG A 87 -10.83 -3.44 15.29
N GLY A 88 -10.98 -4.74 15.03
CA GLY A 88 -12.31 -5.38 14.97
C GLY A 88 -12.98 -5.40 13.60
N ASN A 89 -12.38 -4.81 12.56
CA ASN A 89 -12.96 -4.85 11.21
C ASN A 89 -12.68 -6.21 10.58
N ASP A 90 -13.70 -7.03 10.42
CA ASP A 90 -13.60 -8.39 9.90
C ASP A 90 -13.46 -8.38 8.37
N VAL A 91 -12.31 -7.89 7.86
CA VAL A 91 -11.98 -7.88 6.43
C VAL A 91 -11.61 -9.29 5.99
N HIS A 92 -12.12 -9.74 4.84
CA HIS A 92 -11.87 -11.07 4.29
C HIS A 92 -11.32 -11.02 2.86
N PRO A 93 -10.44 -11.98 2.48
CA PRO A 93 -10.16 -12.23 1.08
C PRO A 93 -11.37 -12.86 0.37
N LEU A 94 -11.48 -12.70 -0.95
CA LEU A 94 -12.61 -13.21 -1.72
C LEU A 94 -12.76 -14.73 -1.60
N SER A 95 -11.64 -15.45 -1.58
CA SER A 95 -11.58 -16.91 -1.52
C SER A 95 -12.20 -17.52 -0.25
N THR A 96 -12.41 -16.74 0.82
CA THR A 96 -13.11 -17.21 2.03
C THR A 96 -14.61 -16.93 2.01
N LEU A 97 -15.09 -16.06 1.11
CA LEU A 97 -16.49 -15.65 1.04
C LEU A 97 -17.28 -16.35 -0.07
N VAL A 98 -16.60 -16.88 -1.09
CA VAL A 98 -17.23 -17.63 -2.18
C VAL A 98 -16.79 -19.10 -2.19
N SER A 99 -17.66 -19.98 -2.67
CA SER A 99 -17.38 -21.43 -2.75
C SER A 99 -16.65 -21.86 -4.02
N LYS A 100 -16.66 -21.02 -5.07
CA LYS A 100 -15.97 -21.29 -6.33
C LYS A 100 -14.48 -21.02 -6.18
N GLU A 101 -13.67 -21.73 -6.96
CA GLU A 101 -12.25 -21.43 -7.10
C GLU A 101 -12.05 -20.00 -7.62
N VAL A 102 -11.11 -19.28 -6.99
CA VAL A 102 -10.77 -17.89 -7.29
C VAL A 102 -9.36 -17.84 -7.87
N LEU A 103 -9.20 -17.13 -8.98
CA LEU A 103 -7.89 -16.79 -9.51
C LEU A 103 -7.43 -15.45 -8.94
N ASP A 104 -6.31 -15.45 -8.23
CA ASP A 104 -5.79 -14.26 -7.56
C ASP A 104 -4.82 -13.48 -8.45
N VAL A 105 -5.16 -12.23 -8.72
CA VAL A 105 -4.28 -11.23 -9.35
C VAL A 105 -3.87 -10.23 -8.28
N ASP A 106 -2.79 -10.54 -7.56
CA ASP A 106 -2.28 -9.72 -6.47
C ASP A 106 -1.70 -8.38 -6.95
N GLY A 107 -1.69 -7.41 -6.04
CA GLY A 107 -0.99 -6.14 -6.21
C GLY A 107 -1.80 -4.95 -5.74
N CYS A 108 -1.11 -3.88 -5.38
CA CYS A 108 -1.72 -2.61 -5.07
C CYS A 108 -0.83 -1.58 -5.77
N LEU A 109 -1.02 -1.23 -7.04
CA LEU A 109 -2.07 -1.60 -8.00
C LEU A 109 -1.89 -3.00 -8.62
N GLY A 110 -2.98 -3.71 -8.93
CA GLY A 110 -2.93 -4.98 -9.66
C GLY A 110 -2.60 -4.76 -11.14
N GLU A 111 -1.81 -5.65 -11.75
CA GLU A 111 -1.34 -5.50 -13.13
C GLU A 111 -2.40 -5.94 -14.15
N VAL A 112 -2.74 -5.06 -15.10
CA VAL A 112 -3.78 -5.34 -16.10
C VAL A 112 -3.40 -6.49 -17.04
N GLU A 113 -2.11 -6.69 -17.26
CA GLU A 113 -1.58 -7.79 -18.07
C GLU A 113 -1.79 -9.15 -17.38
N GLU A 114 -1.66 -9.19 -16.05
CA GLU A 114 -1.97 -10.39 -15.26
C GLU A 114 -3.48 -10.63 -15.18
N LEU A 115 -4.29 -9.56 -15.10
CA LEU A 115 -5.74 -9.66 -15.18
C LEU A 115 -6.17 -10.24 -16.53
N GLU A 116 -5.65 -9.73 -17.64
CA GLU A 116 -5.93 -10.24 -18.98
C GLU A 116 -5.64 -11.75 -19.07
N ALA A 117 -4.50 -12.21 -18.56
CA ALA A 117 -4.19 -13.63 -18.50
C ALA A 117 -5.22 -14.41 -17.64
N ALA A 118 -5.59 -13.86 -16.48
CA ALA A 118 -6.52 -14.50 -15.54
C ALA A 118 -7.93 -14.68 -16.15
N LEU A 119 -8.40 -13.76 -17.00
CA LEU A 119 -9.66 -13.92 -17.74
C LEU A 119 -9.68 -15.21 -18.58
N TRP A 120 -8.53 -15.56 -19.17
CA TRP A 120 -8.35 -16.80 -19.92
C TRP A 120 -8.08 -18.03 -19.04
N GLY A 121 -8.11 -17.88 -17.71
CA GLY A 121 -7.81 -18.94 -16.74
C GLY A 121 -6.32 -19.23 -16.58
N LYS A 122 -5.46 -18.27 -16.96
CA LYS A 122 -4.00 -18.40 -16.83
C LYS A 122 -3.52 -17.36 -15.83
N LEU A 123 -2.84 -17.78 -14.77
CA LEU A 123 -2.04 -16.83 -14.00
C LEU A 123 -0.61 -16.88 -14.57
N PRO A 124 0.06 -15.73 -14.75
CA PRO A 124 1.48 -15.78 -15.05
C PRO A 124 2.17 -16.56 -13.94
N ASP A 125 3.08 -17.44 -14.34
CA ASP A 125 4.06 -18.08 -13.45
C ASP A 125 4.96 -16.95 -12.90
N GLY A 126 4.45 -16.19 -11.92
CA GLY A 126 5.09 -15.04 -11.30
C GLY A 126 6.23 -15.48 -10.39
N LYS A 127 7.23 -16.15 -10.97
CA LYS A 127 8.36 -16.75 -10.26
C LYS A 127 9.41 -15.73 -9.86
N GLN A 128 9.55 -14.63 -10.62
CA GLN A 128 10.59 -13.66 -10.33
C GLN A 128 10.29 -12.91 -9.04
N LYS A 129 11.12 -13.18 -8.03
CA LYS A 129 11.06 -12.49 -6.74
C LYS A 129 11.51 -11.04 -6.94
N GLN A 130 11.01 -10.14 -6.09
CA GLN A 130 11.37 -8.72 -6.15
C GLN A 130 12.89 -8.50 -6.01
N CYS A 131 13.59 -9.33 -5.21
CA CYS A 131 15.04 -9.25 -5.07
C CYS A 131 15.81 -9.65 -6.34
N GLU A 132 15.23 -10.46 -7.23
CA GLU A 132 15.90 -10.91 -8.47
C GLU A 132 15.95 -9.80 -9.54
N THR A 133 15.03 -8.84 -9.49
CA THR A 133 14.94 -7.71 -10.41
C THR A 133 15.33 -6.38 -9.76
N CYS A 134 15.67 -6.41 -8.47
CA CYS A 134 16.09 -5.24 -7.71
C CYS A 134 17.50 -4.82 -8.12
N SER A 135 17.70 -3.52 -8.37
CA SER A 135 19.03 -2.97 -8.65
C SER A 135 19.90 -2.81 -7.40
N ARG A 136 19.38 -3.13 -6.21
CA ARG A 136 20.09 -2.98 -4.94
C ARG A 136 20.76 -4.29 -4.52
N HIS A 137 21.95 -4.20 -3.92
CA HIS A 137 22.79 -5.33 -3.53
C HIS A 137 22.82 -5.54 -2.01
N SER A 138 22.77 -6.81 -1.59
CA SER A 138 22.92 -7.16 -0.18
C SER A 138 24.38 -7.12 0.23
N THR A 139 24.70 -6.52 1.38
CA THR A 139 26.05 -6.58 1.96
C THR A 139 26.31 -7.89 2.70
N CYS A 140 25.26 -8.71 2.93
CA CYS A 140 25.30 -9.93 3.75
C CYS A 140 25.76 -9.69 5.20
N GLN A 141 25.64 -8.46 5.70
CA GLN A 141 25.94 -8.09 7.09
C GLN A 141 24.66 -7.98 7.92
N TYR A 142 24.81 -8.18 9.23
CA TYR A 142 23.79 -7.85 10.22
C TYR A 142 23.61 -6.34 10.34
N LEU A 143 22.49 -5.91 10.91
CA LEU A 143 22.13 -4.50 11.05
C LEU A 143 22.70 -3.94 12.34
N ASP A 144 23.41 -2.82 12.23
CA ASP A 144 23.86 -2.07 13.40
C ASP A 144 22.70 -1.23 13.98
N ASP A 145 21.80 -0.76 13.11
CA ASP A 145 20.63 0.03 13.47
C ASP A 145 19.42 -0.24 12.56
N VAL A 146 18.26 0.22 13.01
CA VAL A 146 17.01 0.17 12.25
C VAL A 146 16.47 1.59 12.19
N VAL A 147 16.13 2.06 10.99
CA VAL A 147 15.73 3.45 10.75
C VAL A 147 14.32 3.51 10.17
N ARG A 148 13.57 4.55 10.56
CA ARG A 148 12.24 4.86 10.01
C ARG A 148 12.29 5.81 8.82
N GLN A 149 13.34 6.63 8.76
CA GLN A 149 13.61 7.57 7.67
C GLN A 149 15.00 7.27 7.12
N LEU A 150 15.13 7.39 5.81
CA LEU A 150 16.40 7.21 5.12
C LEU A 150 16.60 8.39 4.16
N ASP A 151 17.72 9.09 4.26
CA ASP A 151 18.15 10.00 3.20
C ASP A 151 18.71 9.14 2.07
N ILE A 152 18.09 9.24 0.91
CA ILE A 152 18.41 8.38 -0.22
C ILE A 152 19.56 9.02 -0.97
N ASP A 153 20.73 8.42 -0.84
CA ASP A 153 21.82 8.70 -1.75
C ASP A 153 21.59 7.92 -3.05
N ASP A 154 21.42 8.64 -4.15
CA ASP A 154 21.20 8.06 -5.49
C ASP A 154 22.42 7.31 -6.01
N SER A 155 23.59 7.50 -5.39
CA SER A 155 24.82 6.80 -5.75
C SER A 155 24.98 5.43 -5.08
N ASP A 156 24.19 5.12 -4.05
CA ASP A 156 24.35 3.90 -3.27
C ASP A 156 23.29 2.82 -3.59
N ASP A 157 23.77 1.72 -4.15
CA ASP A 157 23.01 0.53 -4.50
C ASP A 157 22.83 -0.45 -3.33
N VAL A 158 23.22 -0.12 -2.09
CA VAL A 158 23.00 -0.99 -0.94
C VAL A 158 21.50 -1.24 -0.68
N CYS A 159 21.17 -2.49 -0.39
CA CYS A 159 19.83 -2.96 -0.05
C CYS A 159 19.25 -2.20 1.15
N PHE A 160 17.98 -1.80 1.05
CA PHE A 160 17.30 -1.10 2.14
C PHE A 160 17.34 -1.87 3.48
N ASN A 161 17.19 -3.20 3.44
CA ASN A 161 17.29 -3.97 4.68
C ASN A 161 18.67 -3.81 5.32
N ASN A 162 19.77 -3.81 4.55
CA ASN A 162 21.13 -3.59 5.08
C ASN A 162 21.35 -2.16 5.59
N LYS A 163 20.54 -1.20 5.18
CA LYS A 163 20.50 0.18 5.72
C LYS A 163 19.57 0.33 6.93
N GLY A 164 19.12 -0.77 7.52
CA GLY A 164 18.16 -0.72 8.62
C GLY A 164 16.73 -0.34 8.20
N PHE A 165 16.43 -0.22 6.90
CA PHE A 165 15.13 0.22 6.40
C PHE A 165 14.29 -0.96 5.89
N LEU A 166 13.28 -1.35 6.66
CA LEU A 166 12.47 -2.56 6.43
C LEU A 166 11.92 -2.66 4.99
N CYS A 167 12.35 -3.68 4.26
CA CYS A 167 11.93 -3.98 2.89
C CYS A 167 11.50 -5.44 2.72
N SER A 168 10.24 -5.67 2.38
CA SER A 168 9.62 -6.99 2.18
C SER A 168 9.94 -7.65 0.84
N GLY A 169 10.98 -7.21 0.12
CA GLY A 169 11.34 -7.74 -1.20
C GLY A 169 11.64 -9.25 -1.21
N TYR A 170 12.17 -9.79 -0.10
CA TYR A 170 12.48 -11.22 0.03
C TYR A 170 11.26 -12.15 -0.01
N VAL A 171 10.07 -11.61 0.30
CA VAL A 171 8.81 -12.37 0.37
C VAL A 171 7.79 -11.88 -0.67
N ALA A 172 8.24 -11.06 -1.63
CA ALA A 172 7.40 -10.43 -2.63
C ALA A 172 7.81 -10.80 -4.05
N ARG A 173 6.84 -10.83 -4.96
CA ARG A 173 7.06 -10.95 -6.41
C ARG A 173 7.45 -9.58 -6.98
N SER A 174 8.21 -9.59 -8.07
CA SER A 174 8.46 -8.38 -8.85
C SER A 174 7.15 -7.79 -9.34
N CYS A 175 7.04 -6.46 -9.35
CA CYS A 175 5.85 -5.75 -9.82
C CYS A 175 6.19 -4.59 -10.76
N LYS A 176 5.20 -4.17 -11.55
CA LYS A 176 5.32 -3.04 -12.49
C LYS A 176 5.55 -1.69 -11.82
N GLU A 177 4.95 -1.46 -10.65
CA GLU A 177 5.02 -0.17 -9.93
C GLU A 177 6.37 0.08 -9.23
N LYS A 178 7.24 -0.94 -9.10
CA LYS A 178 8.65 -0.84 -8.67
C LYS A 178 8.97 0.20 -7.59
N CYS A 179 8.31 0.16 -6.42
CA CYS A 179 8.50 1.16 -5.36
C CYS A 179 9.97 1.40 -4.97
N VAL A 180 10.79 0.35 -5.04
CA VAL A 180 12.23 0.40 -4.71
C VAL A 180 13.02 1.35 -5.61
N ALA A 181 12.59 1.54 -6.86
CA ALA A 181 13.18 2.50 -7.79
C ALA A 181 12.80 3.95 -7.46
N SER A 182 11.72 4.15 -6.71
CA SER A 182 11.24 5.45 -6.22
C SER A 182 11.69 5.74 -4.79
N GLY A 183 12.74 5.07 -4.32
CA GLY A 183 13.27 5.30 -2.98
C GLY A 183 12.42 4.75 -1.84
N THR A 184 11.44 3.90 -2.13
CA THR A 184 10.55 3.34 -1.11
C THR A 184 10.72 1.83 -1.01
N PRO A 185 10.88 1.25 0.19
CA PRO A 185 11.04 -0.18 0.34
C PRO A 185 9.81 -0.94 -0.17
N CYS A 186 10.03 -2.14 -0.70
CA CYS A 186 8.91 -3.02 -1.04
C CYS A 186 8.11 -3.33 0.23
N ARG A 187 6.79 -3.20 0.16
CA ARG A 187 5.88 -3.48 1.28
C ARG A 187 5.14 -4.82 1.13
N GLY A 188 5.45 -5.59 0.10
CA GLY A 188 4.95 -6.96 -0.07
C GLY A 188 3.50 -7.07 -0.54
N CYS A 189 3.00 -6.15 -1.39
CA CYS A 189 1.62 -6.21 -1.90
C CYS A 189 1.35 -7.37 -2.87
N LYS A 190 2.41 -7.98 -3.45
CA LYS A 190 2.35 -9.21 -4.27
C LYS A 190 3.16 -10.30 -3.56
N PRO A 191 2.57 -11.14 -2.70
CA PRO A 191 3.31 -12.16 -1.98
C PRO A 191 3.89 -13.21 -2.93
N SER A 192 5.10 -13.72 -2.64
CA SER A 192 5.74 -14.79 -3.42
C SER A 192 5.78 -16.14 -2.69
N ILE A 193 5.39 -16.15 -1.41
CA ILE A 193 5.42 -17.31 -0.53
C ILE A 193 4.19 -17.30 0.39
N LYS A 194 3.89 -18.45 1.00
CA LYS A 194 2.89 -18.54 2.07
C LYS A 194 3.38 -17.86 3.34
N ASP A 195 2.45 -17.26 4.08
CA ASP A 195 2.70 -16.57 5.36
C ASP A 195 3.82 -15.50 5.27
N PRO A 196 3.80 -14.61 4.25
CA PRO A 196 4.90 -13.70 3.94
C PRO A 196 5.26 -12.79 5.13
N SER A 197 4.27 -12.37 5.92
CA SER A 197 4.45 -11.53 7.11
C SER A 197 5.33 -12.17 8.16
N PHE A 198 5.04 -13.41 8.57
CA PHE A 198 5.84 -14.10 9.58
C PHE A 198 7.23 -14.44 9.06
N ARG A 199 7.35 -14.77 7.79
CA ARG A 199 8.65 -15.05 7.14
C ARG A 199 9.51 -13.80 7.12
N MET A 200 8.94 -12.66 6.74
CA MET A 200 9.64 -11.38 6.76
C MET A 200 9.98 -10.93 8.19
N LEU A 201 9.07 -11.13 9.15
CA LEU A 201 9.32 -10.84 10.57
C LEU A 201 10.51 -11.65 11.11
N GLY A 202 10.53 -12.97 10.90
CA GLY A 202 11.62 -13.83 11.34
C GLY A 202 12.95 -13.52 10.65
N MET A 203 12.92 -13.25 9.35
CA MET A 203 14.11 -12.86 8.58
C MET A 203 14.66 -11.52 9.07
N PHE A 204 13.83 -10.49 9.22
CA PHE A 204 14.27 -9.17 9.67
C PHE A 204 14.75 -9.21 11.12
N ALA A 205 14.08 -9.95 12.00
CA ALA A 205 14.54 -10.20 13.36
C ALA A 205 15.93 -10.85 13.40
N THR A 206 16.23 -11.75 12.46
CA THR A 206 17.55 -12.36 12.32
C THR A 206 18.59 -11.33 11.86
N LEU A 207 18.23 -10.41 10.96
CA LEU A 207 19.13 -9.34 10.52
C LEU A 207 19.46 -8.37 11.65
N MET A 208 18.53 -8.13 12.57
CA MET A 208 18.69 -7.26 13.74
C MET A 208 19.53 -7.87 14.88
N ALA A 209 20.26 -8.97 14.66
CA ALA A 209 20.99 -9.68 15.71
C ALA A 209 22.05 -8.83 16.45
N ASN A 210 22.55 -7.76 15.83
CA ASN A 210 23.51 -6.83 16.44
C ASN A 210 22.85 -5.63 17.14
N VAL A 211 21.53 -5.44 17.00
CA VAL A 211 20.82 -4.31 17.62
C VAL A 211 20.66 -4.57 19.11
N GLU A 212 21.03 -3.59 19.93
CA GLU A 212 20.90 -3.70 21.39
C GLU A 212 19.43 -3.83 21.81
N VAL A 213 19.16 -4.84 22.63
CA VAL A 213 17.85 -5.12 23.21
C VAL A 213 17.97 -5.02 24.71
N ALA A 214 17.04 -4.32 25.35
CA ALA A 214 17.03 -4.24 26.81
C ALA A 214 16.58 -5.61 27.38
N THR A 215 17.48 -6.33 28.04
CA THR A 215 17.17 -7.61 28.67
C THR A 215 17.23 -7.50 30.20
N GLU A 216 16.21 -7.99 30.89
CA GLU A 216 16.23 -8.19 32.34
C GLU A 216 16.38 -9.68 32.67
N ALA A 217 17.37 -10.01 33.49
CA ALA A 217 17.57 -11.37 33.98
C ALA A 217 16.42 -11.73 34.92
N THR A 218 15.60 -12.73 34.54
CA THR A 218 14.39 -13.08 35.31
C THR A 218 14.70 -13.85 36.61
N GLY A 219 15.97 -14.17 36.87
CA GLY A 219 16.45 -14.81 38.10
C GLY A 219 15.90 -16.20 38.40
N LYS A 220 15.03 -16.75 37.55
CA LYS A 220 14.31 -18.03 37.76
C LYS A 220 14.65 -19.09 36.73
N GLY A 221 15.84 -19.03 36.12
CA GLY A 221 16.27 -19.98 35.08
C GLY A 221 15.37 -19.99 33.83
N GLY A 222 14.49 -19.00 33.69
CA GLY A 222 13.76 -18.71 32.46
C GLY A 222 14.54 -17.72 31.62
N THR A 223 14.35 -17.79 30.30
CA THR A 223 14.93 -16.88 29.31
C THR A 223 14.83 -15.42 29.76
N ASP A 224 15.86 -14.62 29.47
CA ASP A 224 15.86 -13.18 29.73
C ASP A 224 14.56 -12.55 29.20
N LYS A 225 13.88 -11.77 30.03
CA LYS A 225 12.71 -11.02 29.59
C LYS A 225 13.20 -9.79 28.83
N LEU A 226 12.60 -9.51 27.69
CA LEU A 226 12.73 -8.19 27.05
C LEU A 226 12.15 -7.17 28.05
N ALA A 227 12.99 -6.28 28.56
CA ALA A 227 12.64 -5.38 29.66
C ALA A 227 11.37 -4.57 29.35
N ASP A 228 10.68 -4.08 30.39
CA ASP A 228 9.44 -3.29 30.23
C ASP A 228 9.69 -1.88 29.64
N ALA A 229 10.94 -1.47 29.44
CA ALA A 229 11.31 -0.16 28.93
C ALA A 229 11.54 -0.17 27.40
N PRO A 230 11.17 0.90 26.68
CA PRO A 230 11.53 1.05 25.27
C PRO A 230 13.05 0.99 25.06
N ASP A 231 13.48 0.20 24.09
CA ASP A 231 14.86 0.02 23.67
C ASP A 231 15.08 0.53 22.23
N ALA A 232 16.27 0.30 21.66
CA ALA A 232 16.56 0.69 20.29
C ALA A 232 15.63 -0.02 19.29
N LEU A 233 15.34 -1.29 19.51
CA LEU A 233 14.51 -2.11 18.64
C LEU A 233 13.05 -1.64 18.61
N THR A 234 12.42 -1.55 19.78
CA THR A 234 11.00 -1.18 19.94
C THR A 234 10.71 0.24 19.48
N ARG A 235 11.66 1.18 19.64
CA ARG A 235 11.55 2.55 19.10
C ARG A 235 11.68 2.58 17.57
N SER A 236 12.45 1.67 17.00
CA SER A 236 12.71 1.64 15.56
C SER A 236 11.65 0.88 14.77
N VAL A 237 10.96 -0.08 15.43
CA VAL A 237 9.84 -0.84 14.86
C VAL A 237 8.60 -0.72 15.76
N PRO A 238 8.03 0.49 15.93
CA PRO A 238 6.92 0.73 16.85
C PRO A 238 5.59 0.12 16.36
N ASP A 239 5.51 -0.25 15.08
CA ASP A 239 4.31 -0.80 14.46
C ASP A 239 4.60 -2.09 13.69
N VAL A 240 4.55 -3.22 14.39
CA VAL A 240 4.75 -4.55 13.81
C VAL A 240 3.66 -4.88 12.77
N SER A 241 2.39 -4.56 13.06
CA SER A 241 1.26 -4.88 12.19
C SER A 241 1.36 -4.14 10.85
N GLY A 242 1.52 -2.83 10.87
CA GLY A 242 1.64 -2.02 9.65
C GLY A 242 2.95 -2.22 8.92
N SER A 243 4.00 -2.71 9.59
CA SER A 243 5.30 -3.02 8.98
C SER A 243 5.32 -4.36 8.26
N PHE A 244 4.88 -5.44 8.91
CA PHE A 244 5.02 -6.81 8.39
C PHE A 244 3.73 -7.40 7.82
N PHE A 245 2.57 -6.92 8.28
CA PHE A 245 1.25 -7.48 7.94
C PHE A 245 0.41 -6.57 7.05
N ARG A 246 1.01 -5.51 6.47
CA ARG A 246 0.33 -4.45 5.72
C ARG A 246 -0.73 -4.91 4.73
N PHE A 247 -0.45 -5.99 3.99
CA PHE A 247 -1.37 -6.49 2.95
C PHE A 247 -1.97 -7.85 3.27
N SER A 248 -1.58 -8.49 4.36
CA SER A 248 -1.86 -9.91 4.62
C SER A 248 -2.33 -10.21 6.04
N LEU A 249 -2.62 -9.18 6.84
CA LEU A 249 -3.11 -9.35 8.21
C LEU A 249 -4.37 -10.25 8.29
N PRO A 250 -5.40 -10.08 7.44
CA PRO A 250 -6.56 -10.98 7.46
C PRO A 250 -6.21 -12.44 7.14
N THR A 251 -5.23 -12.67 6.27
CA THR A 251 -4.78 -14.00 5.87
C THR A 251 -3.73 -14.60 6.79
N SER A 252 -3.23 -13.87 7.79
CA SER A 252 -2.12 -14.32 8.65
C SER A 252 -2.56 -15.26 9.78
N ARG A 253 -3.81 -15.74 9.77
CA ARG A 253 -4.40 -16.63 10.80
C ARG A 253 -4.42 -16.03 12.21
N LEU A 254 -4.05 -14.76 12.37
CA LEU A 254 -4.23 -14.06 13.63
C LEU A 254 -5.73 -13.83 13.85
N PRO A 255 -6.21 -13.95 15.09
CA PRO A 255 -7.59 -13.60 15.39
C PRO A 255 -7.82 -12.11 15.13
N VAL A 256 -9.07 -11.74 14.83
CA VAL A 256 -9.49 -10.34 14.75
C VAL A 256 -9.04 -9.61 16.01
N GLY A 257 -8.42 -8.46 15.81
CA GLY A 257 -7.88 -7.67 16.92
C GLY A 257 -9.00 -7.10 17.79
N LYS A 258 -8.70 -6.95 19.08
CA LYS A 258 -9.65 -6.49 20.10
C LYS A 258 -9.55 -5.00 20.42
N ALA A 259 -8.64 -4.27 19.75
CA ALA A 259 -8.57 -2.83 19.93
C ALA A 259 -9.90 -2.21 19.45
N PRO A 260 -10.45 -1.23 20.15
CA PRO A 260 -11.71 -0.62 19.73
C PRO A 260 -11.54 0.07 18.37
N SER A 261 -12.53 -0.08 17.50
CA SER A 261 -12.61 0.72 16.27
C SER A 261 -12.73 2.19 16.62
N THR A 262 -12.17 3.05 15.77
CA THR A 262 -12.36 4.50 15.78
C THR A 262 -13.69 4.93 15.15
N GLY A 263 -14.51 3.97 14.71
CA GLY A 263 -15.80 4.20 14.05
C GLY A 263 -15.70 4.35 12.54
N ASN A 264 -14.50 4.32 11.97
CA ASN A 264 -14.25 4.44 10.54
C ASN A 264 -13.05 3.57 10.14
N ILE A 265 -13.22 2.70 9.14
CA ILE A 265 -12.18 1.74 8.70
C ILE A 265 -10.92 2.43 8.16
N LEU A 266 -11.06 3.60 7.50
CA LEU A 266 -9.94 4.38 7.02
C LEU A 266 -9.09 4.87 8.21
N SER A 267 -9.75 5.45 9.22
CA SER A 267 -9.08 5.86 10.45
C SER A 267 -8.42 4.67 11.16
N ASP A 268 -9.07 3.50 11.17
CA ASP A 268 -8.51 2.28 11.76
C ASP A 268 -7.23 1.76 11.08
N VAL A 269 -7.02 2.10 9.80
CA VAL A 269 -5.80 1.82 9.05
C VAL A 269 -4.65 2.76 9.45
N PHE A 270 -4.95 4.05 9.64
CA PHE A 270 -3.95 5.10 9.92
C PHE A 270 -3.56 5.20 11.40
N VAL A 271 -4.49 4.98 12.33
CA VAL A 271 -4.17 5.10 13.76
C VAL A 271 -3.24 3.96 14.19
N GLY A 272 -2.14 4.34 14.84
CA GLY A 272 -1.05 3.43 15.20
C GLY A 272 0.02 3.29 14.12
N ARG A 273 -0.02 4.09 13.05
CA ARG A 273 1.05 4.14 12.04
C ARG A 273 2.06 5.25 12.36
N PRO A 274 3.36 5.02 12.09
CA PRO A 274 4.35 6.09 12.09
C PRO A 274 4.00 7.12 11.02
N ILE A 275 4.25 8.40 11.30
CA ILE A 275 3.98 9.52 10.38
C ILE A 275 4.65 9.31 9.02
N GLU A 276 5.81 8.66 8.99
CA GLU A 276 6.58 8.35 7.78
C GLU A 276 5.81 7.45 6.79
N GLU A 277 4.84 6.67 7.27
CA GLU A 277 4.06 5.77 6.39
C GLU A 277 2.86 6.46 5.75
N LEU A 278 2.44 7.63 6.25
CA LEU A 278 1.20 8.29 5.84
C LEU A 278 1.18 8.66 4.35
N PRO A 279 2.26 9.20 3.74
CA PRO A 279 2.25 9.52 2.31
C PRO A 279 2.01 8.29 1.44
N LEU A 280 2.64 7.16 1.78
CA LEU A 280 2.45 5.91 1.04
C LEU A 280 1.06 5.31 1.28
N ILE A 281 0.58 5.27 2.53
CA ILE A 281 -0.73 4.71 2.86
C ILE A 281 -1.85 5.54 2.22
N SER A 282 -1.78 6.87 2.27
CA SER A 282 -2.74 7.75 1.56
C SER A 282 -2.68 7.55 0.06
N GLY A 283 -1.47 7.39 -0.50
CA GLY A 283 -1.27 7.08 -1.90
C GLY A 283 -2.00 5.79 -2.28
N LEU A 284 -1.83 4.71 -1.51
CA LEU A 284 -2.51 3.42 -1.73
C LEU A 284 -4.04 3.53 -1.65
N LEU A 285 -4.57 4.22 -0.63
CA LEU A 285 -5.99 4.22 -0.28
C LEU A 285 -6.82 5.27 -1.02
N GLY A 286 -6.19 6.28 -1.62
CA GLY A 286 -6.91 7.44 -2.13
C GLY A 286 -7.67 7.25 -3.45
N GLY A 287 -7.55 6.09 -4.10
CA GLY A 287 -8.31 5.82 -5.33
C GLY A 287 -7.93 6.78 -6.47
N LEU A 288 -8.95 7.24 -7.18
CA LEU A 288 -8.84 8.32 -8.17
C LEU A 288 -8.49 9.69 -7.59
N LYS A 289 -8.61 9.87 -6.27
CA LYS A 289 -8.21 11.07 -5.51
C LYS A 289 -6.92 10.83 -4.70
N SER A 290 -6.04 9.95 -5.18
CA SER A 290 -4.84 9.55 -4.42
C SER A 290 -3.80 10.64 -4.31
N ILE A 291 -3.67 11.51 -5.30
CA ILE A 291 -2.74 12.64 -5.27
C ILE A 291 -3.26 13.68 -4.31
N SER A 292 -4.48 14.17 -4.49
CA SER A 292 -5.03 15.21 -3.63
C SER A 292 -5.07 14.77 -2.16
N PHE A 293 -5.40 13.49 -1.91
CA PHE A 293 -5.38 12.93 -0.55
C PHE A 293 -3.97 12.88 0.05
N THR A 294 -2.97 12.44 -0.71
CA THR A 294 -1.58 12.41 -0.23
C THR A 294 -1.02 13.81 -0.02
N LEU A 295 -1.36 14.77 -0.87
CA LEU A 295 -0.95 16.16 -0.70
C LEU A 295 -1.60 16.79 0.52
N ASP A 296 -2.90 16.59 0.76
CA ASP A 296 -3.58 17.01 1.99
C ASP A 296 -2.87 16.47 3.25
N VAL A 297 -2.49 15.19 3.24
CA VAL A 297 -1.73 14.56 4.34
C VAL A 297 -0.37 15.22 4.54
N VAL A 298 0.39 15.41 3.47
CA VAL A 298 1.76 15.93 3.54
C VAL A 298 1.78 17.41 3.92
N GLU A 299 0.93 18.22 3.30
CA GLU A 299 0.85 19.67 3.51
C GLU A 299 0.28 20.02 4.89
N ALA A 300 -0.61 19.17 5.45
CA ALA A 300 -1.06 19.31 6.83
C ALA A 300 0.12 19.30 7.81
N TYR A 301 1.08 18.38 7.62
CA TYR A 301 2.28 18.35 8.44
C TYR A 301 3.17 19.54 8.18
N GLU A 302 3.48 19.83 6.92
CA GLU A 302 4.45 20.84 6.53
C GLU A 302 4.06 22.21 7.06
N ASN A 303 2.78 22.57 6.90
CA ASN A 303 2.26 23.84 7.39
C ASN A 303 2.22 23.88 8.92
N GLY A 304 1.77 22.81 9.59
CA GLY A 304 1.64 22.80 11.05
C GLY A 304 2.98 22.68 11.79
N ALA A 305 3.95 21.95 11.24
CA ALA A 305 5.26 21.73 11.83
C ALA A 305 6.30 22.78 11.39
N GLY A 306 5.98 23.61 10.39
CA GLY A 306 6.88 24.59 9.79
C GLY A 306 8.00 23.94 8.98
N LEU A 307 7.71 22.85 8.27
CA LEU A 307 8.69 22.19 7.39
C LEU A 307 8.81 22.98 6.08
N PRO A 308 10.01 23.44 5.68
CA PRO A 308 10.16 24.24 4.47
C PRO A 308 9.92 23.39 3.22
N VAL A 309 9.23 23.99 2.25
CA VAL A 309 8.92 23.38 0.95
C VAL A 309 9.34 24.35 -0.16
N SER A 310 10.17 23.88 -1.09
CA SER A 310 10.67 24.70 -2.19
C SER A 310 9.57 25.01 -3.22
N ASP A 311 9.75 26.07 -4.00
CA ASP A 311 8.84 26.40 -5.10
C ASP A 311 8.86 25.34 -6.21
N LYS A 312 10.00 24.65 -6.40
CA LYS A 312 10.11 23.53 -7.32
C LYS A 312 9.24 22.35 -6.89
N THR A 313 9.23 22.03 -5.59
CA THR A 313 8.33 21.01 -5.03
C THR A 313 6.86 21.38 -5.25
N LYS A 314 6.48 22.63 -4.95
CA LYS A 314 5.10 23.11 -5.17
C LYS A 314 4.68 23.00 -6.65
N LEU A 315 5.57 23.36 -7.58
CA LEU A 315 5.31 23.24 -9.02
C LEU A 315 5.05 21.79 -9.43
N LEU A 316 5.88 20.85 -8.96
CA LEU A 316 5.73 19.42 -9.24
C LEU A 316 4.43 18.83 -8.67
N ARG A 317 4.04 19.25 -7.45
CA ARG A 317 2.76 18.86 -6.84
C ARG A 317 1.56 19.37 -7.64
N LYS A 318 1.62 20.61 -8.15
CA LYS A 318 0.59 21.15 -9.04
C LYS A 318 0.45 20.33 -10.34
N GLN A 319 1.57 19.86 -10.92
CA GLN A 319 1.53 18.99 -12.09
C GLN A 319 0.88 17.63 -11.77
N LEU A 320 1.10 17.10 -10.57
CA LEU A 320 0.40 15.90 -10.10
C LEU A 320 -1.12 16.15 -9.99
N ASP A 321 -1.56 17.28 -9.42
CA ASP A 321 -2.98 17.63 -9.33
C ASP A 321 -3.65 17.72 -10.71
N GLU A 322 -2.96 18.31 -11.69
CA GLU A 322 -3.43 18.38 -13.08
C GLU A 322 -3.55 16.97 -13.69
N ALA A 323 -2.57 16.09 -13.46
CA ALA A 323 -2.60 14.72 -13.91
C ALA A 323 -3.72 13.89 -13.23
N GLU A 324 -4.01 14.16 -11.95
CA GLU A 324 -5.12 13.53 -11.23
C GLU A 324 -6.48 13.89 -11.87
N LYS A 325 -6.69 15.18 -12.17
CA LYS A 325 -7.91 15.65 -12.85
C LYS A 325 -8.07 15.02 -14.22
N ALA A 326 -6.97 14.92 -14.98
CA ALA A 326 -6.97 14.26 -16.28
C ALA A 326 -7.32 12.76 -16.16
N MET A 327 -6.75 12.07 -15.17
CA MET A 327 -7.07 10.66 -14.88
C MET A 327 -8.55 10.48 -14.50
N GLN A 328 -9.09 11.32 -13.62
CA GLN A 328 -10.51 11.29 -13.24
C GLN A 328 -11.42 11.48 -14.45
N ALA A 329 -11.15 12.50 -15.29
CA ALA A 329 -11.90 12.75 -16.51
C ALA A 329 -11.84 11.57 -17.49
N ALA A 330 -10.67 10.96 -17.65
CA ALA A 330 -10.49 9.80 -18.51
C ALA A 330 -11.33 8.60 -18.04
N VAL A 331 -11.38 8.34 -16.73
CA VAL A 331 -12.21 7.26 -16.18
C VAL A 331 -13.70 7.54 -16.36
N THR A 332 -14.15 8.77 -16.09
CA THR A 332 -15.56 9.17 -16.31
C THR A 332 -15.98 9.01 -17.77
N ASN A 333 -15.09 9.34 -18.70
CA ASN A 333 -15.36 9.26 -20.14
C ASN A 333 -15.12 7.87 -20.74
N GLY A 334 -14.56 6.92 -19.97
CA GLY A 334 -14.12 5.63 -20.50
C GLY A 334 -13.00 5.75 -21.54
N ASP A 335 -12.19 6.81 -21.47
CA ASP A 335 -11.11 7.08 -22.42
C ASP A 335 -9.82 6.38 -21.99
N LYS A 336 -9.54 5.25 -22.66
CA LYS A 336 -8.38 4.40 -22.38
C LYS A 336 -7.04 5.11 -22.64
N ASP A 337 -6.95 5.89 -23.71
CA ASP A 337 -5.69 6.53 -24.10
C ASP A 337 -5.39 7.71 -23.19
N ALA A 338 -6.39 8.54 -22.89
CA ALA A 338 -6.24 9.61 -21.91
C ALA A 338 -5.89 9.08 -20.50
N TYR A 339 -6.46 7.94 -20.09
CA TYR A 339 -6.12 7.31 -18.82
C TYR A 339 -4.66 6.83 -18.80
N LYS A 340 -4.20 6.21 -19.90
CA LYS A 340 -2.82 5.77 -20.06
C LYS A 340 -1.84 6.96 -19.98
N ASP A 341 -2.15 8.07 -20.64
CA ASP A 341 -1.30 9.27 -20.65
C ASP A 341 -1.26 9.97 -19.29
N ALA A 342 -2.42 10.09 -18.63
CA ALA A 342 -2.51 10.67 -17.29
C ALA A 342 -1.72 9.82 -16.27
N THR A 343 -1.91 8.50 -16.26
CA THR A 343 -1.17 7.62 -15.34
C THR A 343 0.32 7.55 -15.66
N ALA A 344 0.74 7.67 -16.93
CA ALA A 344 2.16 7.81 -17.28
C ALA A 344 2.76 9.11 -16.72
N SER A 345 2.02 10.22 -16.77
CA SER A 345 2.43 11.50 -16.19
C SER A 345 2.58 11.43 -14.67
N ILE A 346 1.64 10.74 -13.99
CA ILE A 346 1.72 10.47 -12.54
C ILE A 346 2.97 9.65 -12.22
N ARG A 347 3.17 8.51 -12.91
CA ARG A 347 4.34 7.63 -12.67
C ARG A 347 5.67 8.36 -12.90
N LYS A 348 5.74 9.28 -13.87
CA LYS A 348 6.94 10.07 -14.14
C LYS A 348 7.37 10.92 -12.95
N ILE A 349 6.42 11.57 -12.26
CA ILE A 349 6.70 12.50 -11.16
C ILE A 349 6.69 11.78 -9.81
N ALA A 350 5.61 11.04 -9.52
CA ALA A 350 5.39 10.38 -8.24
C ALA A 350 6.07 9.01 -8.14
N GLY A 351 6.79 8.59 -9.19
CA GLY A 351 7.49 7.32 -9.30
C GLY A 351 6.59 6.14 -9.68
N ASN A 352 5.38 6.10 -9.12
CA ASN A 352 4.40 5.07 -9.41
C ASN A 352 2.97 5.52 -9.04
N MET A 353 1.96 4.67 -9.30
CA MET A 353 0.56 4.97 -9.00
C MET A 353 0.25 5.01 -7.49
N ASN A 354 1.18 4.61 -6.62
CA ASN A 354 1.05 4.75 -5.15
C ASN A 354 1.88 5.89 -4.59
N LEU A 355 2.41 6.74 -5.47
CA LEU A 355 3.13 7.96 -5.12
C LEU A 355 4.36 7.70 -4.25
N SER A 356 5.07 6.60 -4.52
CA SER A 356 6.23 6.18 -3.72
C SER A 356 7.38 7.19 -3.70
N ASN A 357 7.43 8.12 -4.67
CA ASN A 357 8.42 9.20 -4.67
C ASN A 357 7.97 10.42 -3.85
N VAL A 358 6.68 10.58 -3.55
CA VAL A 358 6.16 11.75 -2.81
C VAL A 358 6.42 11.56 -1.32
N PHE A 359 6.98 12.58 -0.67
CA PHE A 359 7.25 12.57 0.76
C PHE A 359 7.14 13.98 1.38
N PHE A 360 7.30 14.06 2.70
CA PHE A 360 7.40 15.34 3.38
C PHE A 360 8.60 16.15 2.87
N GLY A 361 8.40 17.44 2.62
CA GLY A 361 9.40 18.37 2.10
C GLY A 361 9.66 18.28 0.59
N GLY A 362 9.24 17.20 -0.09
CA GLY A 362 9.59 17.02 -1.50
C GLY A 362 9.43 15.60 -2.03
N PHE A 363 10.44 15.17 -2.80
CA PHE A 363 10.47 13.86 -3.45
C PHE A 363 11.73 13.09 -3.10
N LYS A 364 11.63 11.76 -2.99
CA LYS A 364 12.71 10.92 -2.46
C LYS A 364 13.88 10.72 -3.43
N VAL A 365 13.59 10.63 -4.72
CA VAL A 365 14.55 10.33 -5.79
C VAL A 365 14.38 11.30 -6.98
N PRO A 366 15.37 11.37 -7.88
CA PRO A 366 15.36 12.24 -9.04
C PRO A 366 14.15 12.01 -9.94
N ILE A 367 13.57 13.10 -10.44
CA ILE A 367 12.45 13.08 -11.38
C ILE A 367 12.99 13.36 -12.78
N GLN A 368 12.74 12.43 -13.71
CA GLN A 368 13.24 12.53 -15.08
C GLN A 368 12.79 13.83 -15.75
N GLY A 369 13.75 14.62 -16.20
CA GLY A 369 13.51 15.90 -16.89
C GLY A 369 13.34 17.10 -15.96
N HIS A 370 13.56 16.96 -14.64
CA HIS A 370 13.39 18.04 -13.68
C HIS A 370 14.69 18.64 -13.09
N GLY A 371 15.85 18.31 -13.67
CA GLY A 371 17.13 18.97 -13.37
C GLY A 371 17.65 18.67 -11.98
N ASP A 372 18.20 19.69 -11.32
CA ASP A 372 18.79 19.63 -9.98
C ASP A 372 17.84 19.06 -8.93
N VAL A 373 18.21 17.90 -8.38
CA VAL A 373 17.43 17.12 -7.43
C VAL A 373 17.36 17.83 -6.08
N ASP A 374 18.43 18.52 -5.68
CA ASP A 374 18.50 19.22 -4.39
C ASP A 374 17.44 20.32 -4.26
N ALA A 375 16.95 20.83 -5.39
CA ALA A 375 15.87 21.82 -5.42
C ALA A 375 14.51 21.26 -4.96
N TYR A 376 14.31 19.94 -4.94
CA TYR A 376 13.02 19.32 -4.57
C TYR A 376 13.15 18.02 -3.76
N LYS A 377 14.37 17.63 -3.37
CA LYS A 377 14.62 16.41 -2.61
C LYS A 377 14.02 16.50 -1.21
N SER A 378 13.27 15.47 -0.82
CA SER A 378 12.85 15.30 0.58
C SER A 378 14.06 15.01 1.46
N ARG A 379 14.05 15.54 2.68
CA ARG A 379 15.11 15.28 3.67
C ARG A 379 14.52 14.63 4.91
N VAL A 380 15.37 13.97 5.68
CA VAL A 380 15.02 13.51 7.03
C VAL A 380 14.58 14.72 7.86
N PHE A 381 13.51 14.55 8.62
CA PHE A 381 12.96 15.60 9.47
C PHE A 381 12.71 15.09 10.89
N GLU A 382 12.80 16.01 11.85
CA GLU A 382 12.44 15.73 13.23
C GLU A 382 10.92 15.71 13.38
N VAL A 383 10.40 14.63 13.97
CA VAL A 383 8.96 14.49 14.15
C VAL A 383 8.49 15.34 15.33
N LYS A 384 7.73 16.40 15.04
CA LYS A 384 7.00 17.19 16.03
C LYS A 384 5.64 16.58 16.34
N ALA A 385 5.35 16.38 17.62
CA ALA A 385 4.00 16.03 18.08
C ALA A 385 3.03 17.20 17.84
N GLY A 386 1.77 16.91 17.52
CA GLY A 386 0.81 17.97 17.25
C GLY A 386 -0.46 17.49 16.56
N LYS A 387 -1.33 18.45 16.26
CA LYS A 387 -2.54 18.25 15.46
C LYS A 387 -2.35 18.97 14.13
N TYR A 388 -2.62 18.27 13.04
CA TYR A 388 -2.34 18.72 11.69
C TYR A 388 -3.61 18.63 10.86
N ALA A 389 -3.87 19.63 10.01
CA ALA A 389 -5.02 19.63 9.13
C ALA A 389 -4.73 20.40 7.83
N SER A 390 -5.16 19.84 6.70
CA SER A 390 -5.16 20.50 5.39
C SER A 390 -6.22 19.86 4.51
N GLY A 391 -6.91 20.67 3.71
CA GLY A 391 -7.95 20.22 2.79
C GLY A 391 -8.99 19.31 3.47
N SER A 392 -9.05 18.06 3.02
CA SER A 392 -9.98 17.04 3.51
C SER A 392 -9.49 16.28 4.74
N VAL A 393 -8.24 16.47 5.17
CA VAL A 393 -7.57 15.60 6.17
C VAL A 393 -7.30 16.33 7.47
N SER A 394 -7.45 15.63 8.59
CA SER A 394 -6.82 16.01 9.86
C SER A 394 -6.32 14.80 10.65
N TYR A 395 -5.19 14.93 11.34
CA TYR A 395 -4.64 13.86 12.15
C TYR A 395 -3.81 14.39 13.33
N GLU A 396 -3.58 13.54 14.31
CA GLU A 396 -2.79 13.83 15.50
C GLU A 396 -1.59 12.89 15.59
N VAL A 397 -0.43 13.42 15.98
CA VAL A 397 0.82 12.67 16.12
C VAL A 397 1.38 12.85 17.53
N ASN A 398 1.76 11.76 18.18
CA ASN A 398 2.39 11.78 19.51
C ASN A 398 3.92 12.06 19.42
N PRO A 399 4.63 12.22 20.55
CA PRO A 399 6.09 12.46 20.56
C PRO A 399 6.94 11.38 19.85
N ASP A 400 6.47 10.14 19.78
CA ASP A 400 7.16 9.06 19.08
C ASP A 400 6.92 9.07 17.56
N GLY A 401 6.09 9.99 17.08
CA GLY A 401 5.70 10.08 15.68
C GLY A 401 4.61 9.11 15.26
N MET A 402 3.83 8.59 16.21
CA MET A 402 2.71 7.69 15.96
C MET A 402 1.41 8.46 15.82
N VAL A 403 0.61 8.10 14.82
CA VAL A 403 -0.73 8.68 14.61
C VAL A 403 -1.69 8.19 15.69
N THR A 404 -2.30 9.11 16.43
CA THR A 404 -3.27 8.80 17.50
C THR A 404 -4.71 9.03 17.09
N ALA A 405 -4.94 9.89 16.10
CA ALA A 405 -6.25 10.12 15.49
C ALA A 405 -6.08 10.47 14.01
N PHE A 406 -7.01 10.05 13.17
CA PHE A 406 -7.02 10.36 11.74
C PHE A 406 -8.45 10.54 11.27
N THR A 407 -8.72 11.60 10.51
CA THR A 407 -10.00 11.80 9.86
C THR A 407 -9.81 12.31 8.44
N ARG A 408 -10.71 11.89 7.56
CA ARG A 408 -10.84 12.42 6.21
C ARG A 408 -12.30 12.78 6.00
N LYS A 409 -12.57 14.04 5.64
CA LYS A 409 -13.89 14.46 5.18
C LYS A 409 -14.12 13.82 3.82
N GLU A 410 -15.24 13.13 3.66
CA GLU A 410 -15.67 12.69 2.33
C GLU A 410 -15.96 13.96 1.51
N ALA A 411 -15.43 13.98 0.29
CA ALA A 411 -15.53 15.10 -0.64
C ALA A 411 -16.37 14.73 -1.84
#